data_AF-A0A3M1JT72-F1
#
_entry.id   AF-A0A3M1JT72-F1
#
_cell.length_a   1.000
_cell.length_b   1.000
_cell.length_c   1.000
_cell.angle_alpha   90.00
_cell.angle_beta   90.00
_cell.angle_gamma   90.00
#
_symmetry.space_group_name_H-M   'P 1'
#
loop_
_entity.id
_entity.type
_entity.pdbx_description
1 polymer ?
#
loop_
_entity_poly.entity_id
_entity_poly.type
_entity_poly.pdbx_seq_one_letter_code
_entity_poly.pdbx_strand_id
1 'polypeptide(L)'
;EEHFTPEDLPRIEEKMREIIRRDAPFTKQVWSREKAKQVFGEMGERYKVELIDAIPEGEEVKIYAQGEWFDLCRGPHMPSVGRVGNAFKLLNIAGAYWRGDSSNPMLQRIYGTAWASEKDLKAYLTMLEEAEKRDHRRLGREMDLFHFQEEAPGSVFWHAKGWTLFQTLINYMRRRQNEAGYIEVNSPDMMDKALWEKSGHWEKFGENMFTTKTPDERVYCCKPMNCPGHVQIFKHGLKSYRELPIKIAEFGKVHRYEPSGALHGLLRVRHFTQDDAHIFCTHEQITEECVKVNDLILSIYRDFGFDDVTIKFSDRPEKRVGSDAIWDESEAALKTAVEAAGMEYELNPGEGAFYGPKLEYVLRDAIGRDWQCGTLQVDLNLPERLGAFYIGADGEKHVPVMLHRAMFGSLERFTGILIEQHAGHFPLWLAPLQVVVATIVSDADSYAREVLEALSAAGLRGEVDLRNEKINYKVREHSLAKVPVILALGMR
;
A
#
# COMPACT_ATOMS: atom_id res chain seq x y z
N GLU A 1 -37.89 -3.19 -6.45
CA GLU A 1 -37.22 -2.05 -5.79
C GLU A 1 -36.40 -1.33 -6.85
N GLU A 2 -36.47 0.00 -6.89
CA GLU A 2 -35.63 0.83 -7.78
C GLU A 2 -34.24 0.97 -7.17
N HIS A 3 -33.20 0.83 -7.99
CA HIS A 3 -31.83 1.04 -7.55
C HIS A 3 -31.51 2.54 -7.50
N PHE A 4 -30.85 3.00 -6.43
CA PHE A 4 -30.27 4.35 -6.42
C PHE A 4 -29.26 4.54 -7.54
N THR A 5 -29.36 5.69 -8.22
CA THR A 5 -28.49 6.14 -9.30
C THR A 5 -27.72 7.40 -8.89
N PRO A 6 -26.58 7.72 -9.54
CA PRO A 6 -25.86 8.98 -9.26
C PRO A 6 -26.75 10.23 -9.37
N GLU A 7 -27.76 10.19 -10.24
CA GLU A 7 -28.75 11.25 -10.45
C GLU A 7 -29.71 11.44 -9.27
N ASP A 8 -29.86 10.43 -8.39
CA ASP A 8 -30.65 10.54 -7.17
C ASP A 8 -29.92 11.30 -6.06
N LEU A 9 -28.58 11.31 -6.06
CA LEU A 9 -27.79 11.94 -5.00
C LEU A 9 -28.12 13.44 -4.81
N PRO A 10 -28.23 14.28 -5.86
CA PRO A 10 -28.66 15.67 -5.72
C PRO A 10 -30.06 15.83 -5.12
N ARG A 11 -31.00 14.91 -5.45
CA ARG A 11 -32.37 14.93 -4.94
C ARG A 11 -32.43 14.57 -3.45
N ILE A 12 -31.66 13.56 -3.05
CA ILE A 12 -31.50 13.16 -1.65
C ILE A 12 -30.86 14.31 -0.86
N GLU A 13 -29.80 14.91 -1.39
CA GLU A 13 -29.13 16.08 -0.83
C GLU A 13 -30.07 17.28 -0.62
N GLU A 14 -30.95 17.56 -1.58
CA GLU A 14 -31.95 18.62 -1.46
C GLU A 14 -32.95 18.30 -0.35
N LYS A 15 -33.42 17.05 -0.28
CA LYS A 15 -34.35 16.62 0.76
C LYS A 15 -33.72 16.68 2.16
N MET A 16 -32.45 16.28 2.29
CA MET A 16 -31.68 16.42 3.53
C MET A 16 -31.59 17.89 3.96
N ARG A 17 -31.33 18.82 3.03
CA ARG A 17 -31.31 20.28 3.33
C ARG A 17 -32.68 20.79 3.74
N GLU A 18 -33.76 20.32 3.10
CA GLU A 18 -35.12 20.66 3.52
C GLU A 18 -35.38 20.22 4.97
N ILE A 19 -34.95 19.02 5.33
CA ILE A 19 -35.07 18.45 6.67
C ILE A 19 -34.24 19.25 7.69
N ILE A 20 -33.01 19.62 7.34
CA ILE A 20 -32.13 20.45 8.18
C ILE A 20 -32.75 21.82 8.47
N ARG A 21 -33.39 22.46 7.47
CA ARG A 21 -34.08 23.75 7.64
C ARG A 21 -35.24 23.71 8.63
N ARG A 22 -35.83 22.53 8.87
CA ARG A 22 -36.90 22.37 9.87
C ARG A 22 -36.38 22.40 11.30
N ASP A 23 -35.09 22.16 11.51
CA ASP A 23 -34.39 22.19 12.80
C ASP A 23 -35.11 21.46 13.95
N ALA A 24 -35.70 20.30 13.65
CA ALA A 24 -36.34 19.49 14.67
C ALA A 24 -35.31 19.06 15.75
N PRO A 25 -35.69 18.97 17.03
CA PRO A 25 -34.79 18.45 18.05
C PRO A 25 -34.53 16.95 17.82
N PHE A 26 -33.29 16.51 18.04
CA PHE A 26 -33.01 15.09 18.19
C PHE A 26 -33.38 14.67 19.60
N THR A 27 -34.30 13.71 19.74
CA THR A 27 -34.70 13.17 21.04
C THR A 27 -34.19 11.76 21.19
N LYS A 28 -33.69 11.42 22.38
CA LYS A 28 -33.22 10.07 22.72
C LYS A 28 -34.26 9.40 23.60
N GLN A 29 -34.64 8.18 23.24
CA GLN A 29 -35.46 7.30 24.05
C GLN A 29 -34.71 5.99 24.30
N VAL A 30 -34.93 5.39 25.47
CA VAL A 30 -34.46 4.03 25.76
C VAL A 30 -35.67 3.12 25.67
N TRP A 31 -35.61 2.14 24.80
CA TRP A 31 -36.68 1.16 24.62
C TRP A 31 -36.25 -0.18 25.22
N SER A 32 -37.23 -0.98 25.63
CA SER A 32 -36.94 -2.40 25.89
C SER A 32 -36.62 -3.10 24.57
N ARG A 33 -35.81 -4.17 24.63
CA ARG A 33 -35.45 -4.98 23.46
C ARG A 33 -36.68 -5.50 22.74
N GLU A 34 -37.62 -6.06 23.50
CA GLU A 34 -38.87 -6.59 22.95
C GLU A 34 -39.68 -5.51 22.22
N LYS A 35 -39.82 -4.32 22.81
CA LYS A 35 -40.50 -3.20 22.16
C LYS A 35 -39.80 -2.80 20.86
N ALA A 36 -38.47 -2.68 20.87
CA ALA A 36 -37.71 -2.27 19.70
C ALA A 36 -37.81 -3.30 18.57
N LYS A 37 -37.68 -4.60 18.88
CA LYS A 37 -37.85 -5.68 17.89
C LYS A 37 -39.26 -5.70 17.30
N GLN A 38 -40.28 -5.55 18.13
CA GLN A 38 -41.67 -5.50 17.66
C GLN A 38 -41.86 -4.34 16.68
N VAL A 39 -41.48 -3.12 17.07
CA VAL A 39 -41.69 -1.92 16.24
C VAL A 39 -40.91 -2.01 14.92
N PHE A 40 -39.61 -2.33 14.95
CA PHE A 40 -38.84 -2.47 13.70
C PHE A 40 -39.30 -3.66 12.86
N GLY A 41 -39.77 -4.74 13.49
CA GLY A 41 -40.35 -5.89 12.80
C GLY A 41 -41.64 -5.55 12.05
N GLU A 42 -42.55 -4.81 12.69
CA GLU A 42 -43.79 -4.31 12.08
C GLU A 42 -43.52 -3.32 10.92
N MET A 43 -42.41 -2.56 10.99
CA MET A 43 -41.94 -1.68 9.92
C MET A 43 -41.25 -2.42 8.76
N GLY A 44 -40.96 -3.72 8.88
CA GLY A 44 -40.21 -4.49 7.91
C GLY A 44 -38.68 -4.29 7.95
N GLU A 45 -38.16 -3.62 8.97
CA GLU A 45 -36.75 -3.27 9.15
C GLU A 45 -35.94 -4.44 9.75
N ARG A 46 -35.86 -5.56 9.01
CA ARG A 46 -35.24 -6.83 9.47
C ARG A 46 -33.81 -6.64 10.00
N TYR A 47 -33.01 -5.79 9.35
CA TYR A 47 -31.62 -5.55 9.74
C TYR A 47 -31.50 -4.86 11.10
N LYS A 48 -32.49 -4.03 11.47
CA LYS A 48 -32.53 -3.39 12.79
C LYS A 48 -32.88 -4.41 13.87
N VAL A 49 -33.77 -5.35 13.60
CA VAL A 49 -34.09 -6.47 14.51
C VAL A 49 -32.84 -7.32 14.78
N GLU A 50 -32.12 -7.72 13.73
CA GLU A 50 -30.86 -8.46 13.85
C GLU A 50 -29.78 -7.71 14.63
N LEU A 51 -29.70 -6.38 14.47
CA LEU A 51 -28.78 -5.56 15.25
C LEU A 51 -29.14 -5.55 16.72
N ILE A 52 -30.43 -5.48 17.07
CA ILE A 52 -30.89 -5.51 18.47
C ILE A 52 -30.56 -6.86 19.13
N ASP A 53 -30.70 -7.97 18.40
CA ASP A 53 -30.33 -9.31 18.87
C ASP A 53 -28.84 -9.42 19.19
N ALA A 54 -27.99 -8.71 18.45
CA ALA A 54 -26.54 -8.74 18.64
C ALA A 54 -26.03 -7.83 19.78
N ILE A 55 -26.87 -6.98 20.37
CA ILE A 55 -26.46 -6.14 21.51
C ILE A 55 -26.30 -7.04 22.75
N PRO A 56 -25.17 -7.02 23.49
CA PRO A 56 -25.00 -7.84 24.70
C PRO A 56 -26.05 -7.56 25.77
N GLU A 57 -26.47 -8.57 26.55
CA GLU A 57 -27.42 -8.38 27.65
C GLU A 57 -26.93 -7.33 28.66
N GLY A 58 -27.85 -6.51 29.17
CA GLY A 58 -27.54 -5.40 30.08
C GLY A 58 -27.24 -4.06 29.39
N GLU A 59 -26.97 -4.03 28.08
CA GLU A 59 -26.82 -2.76 27.35
C GLU A 59 -28.18 -2.16 26.94
N GLU A 60 -28.27 -0.82 27.03
CA GLU A 60 -29.44 -0.03 26.65
C GLU A 60 -29.68 0.01 25.14
N VAL A 61 -30.92 -0.23 24.71
CA VAL A 61 -31.36 -0.01 23.32
C VAL A 61 -31.80 1.45 23.16
N LYS A 62 -30.90 2.26 22.58
CA LYS A 62 -31.10 3.70 22.41
C LYS A 62 -31.69 3.99 21.03
N ILE A 63 -32.85 4.64 21.02
CA ILE A 63 -33.55 5.09 19.81
C ILE A 63 -33.44 6.61 19.73
N TYR A 64 -32.95 7.11 18.60
CA TYR A 64 -32.87 8.54 18.32
C TYR A 64 -33.97 8.91 17.34
N ALA A 65 -34.85 9.82 17.75
CA ALA A 65 -35.97 10.29 16.96
C ALA A 65 -35.76 11.74 16.50
N GLN A 66 -36.21 12.00 15.28
CA GLN A 66 -36.21 13.28 14.60
C GLN A 66 -37.63 13.55 14.08
N GLY A 67 -38.49 14.06 14.96
CA GLY A 67 -39.92 14.18 14.69
C GLY A 67 -40.56 12.80 14.57
N GLU A 68 -41.17 12.51 13.42
CA GLU A 68 -41.87 11.24 13.16
C GLU A 68 -40.91 10.10 12.76
N TRP A 69 -39.72 10.42 12.27
CA TRP A 69 -38.71 9.42 11.90
C TRP A 69 -37.81 9.10 13.10
N PHE A 70 -37.41 7.84 13.25
CA PHE A 70 -36.52 7.41 14.31
C PHE A 70 -35.62 6.26 13.87
N ASP A 71 -34.49 6.10 14.55
CA ASP A 71 -33.54 5.03 14.25
C ASP A 71 -32.80 4.51 15.50
N LEU A 72 -32.34 3.26 15.40
CA LEU A 72 -31.47 2.59 16.36
C LEU A 72 -30.02 3.01 16.13
N CYS A 73 -29.40 3.64 17.14
CA CYS A 73 -28.00 4.04 17.09
C CYS A 73 -27.39 4.07 18.51
N ARG A 74 -26.07 3.91 18.61
CA ARG A 74 -25.35 4.09 19.89
C ARG A 74 -25.20 5.58 20.26
N GLY A 75 -25.07 6.44 19.25
CA GLY A 75 -24.83 7.89 19.39
C GLY A 75 -23.44 8.25 19.95
N PRO A 76 -23.23 9.50 20.40
CA PRO A 76 -24.22 10.58 20.53
C PRO A 76 -24.62 11.23 19.19
N HIS A 77 -25.70 12.01 19.22
CA HIS A 77 -26.18 12.84 18.10
C HIS A 77 -26.08 14.34 18.46
N MET A 78 -26.16 15.20 17.45
CA MET A 78 -26.28 16.65 17.66
C MET A 78 -27.56 17.00 18.45
N PRO A 79 -27.65 18.18 19.08
CA PRO A 79 -28.85 18.59 19.82
C PRO A 79 -30.10 18.76 18.94
N SER A 80 -29.92 19.18 17.70
CA SER A 80 -31.00 19.35 16.71
C SER A 80 -30.47 19.15 15.30
N VAL A 81 -31.38 19.00 14.36
CA VAL A 81 -31.05 18.71 12.95
C VAL A 81 -30.38 19.92 12.29
N GLY A 82 -30.77 21.15 12.66
CA GLY A 82 -30.15 22.36 12.15
C GLY A 82 -28.66 22.48 12.52
N ARG A 83 -28.23 21.83 13.60
CA ARG A 83 -26.81 21.80 14.02
C ARG A 83 -25.93 20.93 13.13
N VAL A 84 -26.51 20.10 12.25
CA VAL A 84 -25.75 19.39 11.21
C VAL A 84 -25.16 20.37 10.20
N GLY A 85 -25.85 21.48 9.92
CA GLY A 85 -25.43 22.49 8.95
C GLY A 85 -25.55 22.03 7.50
N ASN A 86 -25.10 22.88 6.56
CA ASN A 86 -25.21 22.60 5.12
C ASN A 86 -23.93 22.05 4.48
N ALA A 87 -22.84 22.00 5.26
CA ALA A 87 -21.53 21.56 4.81
C ALA A 87 -21.42 20.03 4.75
N PHE A 88 -22.22 19.43 3.86
CA PHE A 88 -22.17 18.01 3.55
C PHE A 88 -22.35 17.74 2.05
N LYS A 89 -21.81 16.62 1.58
CA LYS A 89 -21.90 16.16 0.20
C LYS A 89 -22.03 14.65 0.12
N LEU A 90 -22.96 14.16 -0.69
CA LEU A 90 -23.02 12.75 -1.09
C LEU A 90 -22.06 12.53 -2.26
N LEU A 91 -21.27 11.47 -2.19
CA LEU A 91 -20.12 11.24 -3.05
C LEU A 91 -20.44 10.21 -4.14
N ASN A 92 -20.72 8.97 -3.76
CA ASN A 92 -20.99 7.88 -4.69
C ASN A 92 -21.87 6.80 -4.06
N ILE A 93 -22.28 5.85 -4.90
CA ILE A 93 -23.10 4.70 -4.53
C ILE A 93 -22.28 3.44 -4.79
N ALA A 94 -22.26 2.52 -3.85
CA ALA A 94 -21.60 1.23 -3.98
C ALA A 94 -22.51 0.09 -3.53
N GLY A 95 -22.24 -1.13 -4.00
CA GLY A 95 -22.79 -2.35 -3.42
C GLY A 95 -22.08 -2.71 -2.12
N ALA A 96 -22.82 -3.22 -1.14
CA ALA A 96 -22.26 -3.76 0.09
C ALA A 96 -23.04 -5.02 0.50
N TYR A 97 -22.39 -5.96 1.18
CA TYR A 97 -23.06 -7.15 1.69
C TYR A 97 -23.27 -7.04 3.21
N TRP A 98 -24.39 -7.56 3.70
CA TRP A 98 -24.67 -7.57 5.14
C TRP A 98 -23.58 -8.35 5.89
N ARG A 99 -23.02 -7.72 6.94
CA ARG A 99 -21.85 -8.21 7.71
C ARG A 99 -20.61 -8.56 6.86
N GLY A 100 -20.54 -8.07 5.61
CA GLY A 100 -19.44 -8.36 4.69
C GLY A 100 -19.47 -9.77 4.08
N ASP A 101 -20.55 -10.53 4.29
CA ASP A 101 -20.69 -11.90 3.77
C ASP A 101 -21.43 -11.89 2.43
N SER A 102 -20.73 -12.29 1.37
CA SER A 102 -21.24 -12.31 -0.02
C SER A 102 -22.39 -13.29 -0.25
N SER A 103 -22.69 -14.19 0.70
CA SER A 103 -23.88 -15.05 0.64
C SER A 103 -25.17 -14.32 1.02
N ASN A 104 -25.06 -13.14 1.66
CA ASN A 104 -26.21 -12.31 2.03
C ASN A 104 -26.70 -11.45 0.87
N PRO A 105 -27.94 -10.91 0.95
CA PRO A 105 -28.46 -9.95 -0.02
C PRO A 105 -27.56 -8.72 -0.15
N MET A 106 -27.36 -8.26 -1.39
CA MET A 106 -26.62 -7.04 -1.69
C MET A 106 -27.44 -5.80 -1.30
N LEU A 107 -26.82 -4.90 -0.55
CA LEU A 107 -27.32 -3.61 -0.12
C LEU A 107 -26.73 -2.48 -0.96
N GLN A 108 -27.42 -1.35 -1.03
CA GLN A 108 -26.90 -0.13 -1.62
C GLN A 108 -26.34 0.78 -0.52
N ARG A 109 -25.06 1.13 -0.63
CA ARG A 109 -24.36 2.03 0.28
C ARG A 109 -24.14 3.37 -0.41
N ILE A 110 -24.71 4.43 0.16
CA ILE A 110 -24.45 5.81 -0.27
C ILE A 110 -23.35 6.39 0.61
N TYR A 111 -22.23 6.79 0.01
CA TYR A 111 -21.16 7.47 0.73
C TYR A 111 -21.42 8.98 0.77
N GLY A 112 -21.07 9.61 1.88
CA GLY A 112 -21.14 11.05 2.06
C GLY A 112 -20.10 11.55 3.05
N THR A 113 -19.88 12.85 3.04
CA THR A 113 -18.96 13.56 3.95
C THR A 113 -19.67 14.76 4.56
N ALA A 114 -19.31 15.14 5.78
CA ALA A 114 -19.84 16.30 6.47
C ALA A 114 -18.73 17.00 7.28
N TRP A 115 -18.76 18.33 7.32
CA TRP A 115 -17.71 19.17 7.89
C TRP A 115 -18.30 20.27 8.77
N ALA A 116 -17.48 20.81 9.67
CA ALA A 116 -17.89 21.93 10.53
C ALA A 116 -18.13 23.23 9.73
N SER A 117 -17.48 23.39 8.57
CA SER A 117 -17.61 24.58 7.73
C SER A 117 -17.63 24.24 6.23
N GLU A 118 -18.29 25.09 5.44
CA GLU A 118 -18.30 25.01 3.97
C GLU A 118 -16.89 25.15 3.37
N LYS A 119 -16.01 25.88 4.07
CA LYS A 119 -14.61 26.04 3.65
C LYS A 119 -13.88 24.70 3.69
N ASP A 120 -14.05 23.93 4.76
CA ASP A 120 -13.38 22.64 4.93
C ASP A 120 -13.97 21.59 3.99
N LEU A 121 -15.30 21.61 3.79
CA LEU A 121 -15.94 20.77 2.76
C LEU A 121 -15.36 21.08 1.37
N LYS A 122 -15.27 22.35 1.00
CA LYS A 122 -14.73 22.74 -0.31
C LYS A 122 -13.27 22.28 -0.46
N ALA A 123 -12.45 22.47 0.58
CA ALA A 123 -11.07 22.01 0.58
C ALA A 123 -10.97 20.49 0.37
N TYR A 124 -11.81 19.72 1.07
CA TYR A 124 -11.89 18.27 0.91
C TYR A 124 -12.35 17.84 -0.48
N LEU A 125 -13.37 18.49 -1.06
CA LEU A 125 -13.84 18.18 -2.41
C LEU A 125 -12.78 18.51 -3.47
N THR A 126 -12.07 19.64 -3.34
CA THR A 126 -10.94 19.97 -4.22
C THR A 126 -9.81 18.93 -4.10
N MET A 127 -9.51 18.45 -2.88
CA MET A 127 -8.54 17.37 -2.69
C MET A 127 -8.99 16.07 -3.36
N LEU A 128 -10.28 15.71 -3.31
CA LEU A 128 -10.82 14.53 -4.01
C LEU A 128 -10.72 14.66 -5.54
N GLU A 129 -11.04 15.83 -6.10
CA GLU A 129 -10.90 16.08 -7.54
C GLU A 129 -9.43 15.98 -8.00
N GLU A 130 -8.50 16.51 -7.21
CA GLU A 130 -7.06 16.37 -7.48
C GLU A 130 -6.59 14.92 -7.32
N ALA A 131 -7.11 14.18 -6.35
CA ALA A 131 -6.83 12.76 -6.18
C ALA A 131 -7.31 11.93 -7.37
N GLU A 132 -8.51 12.18 -7.88
CA GLU A 132 -9.06 11.49 -9.06
C GLU A 132 -8.21 11.77 -10.30
N LYS A 133 -7.71 13.00 -10.46
CA LYS A 133 -6.81 13.33 -11.58
C LYS A 133 -5.49 12.57 -11.54
N ARG A 134 -5.03 12.24 -10.33
CA ARG A 134 -3.77 11.57 -10.02
C ARG A 134 -3.91 10.07 -9.91
N ASP A 135 -5.11 9.53 -10.01
CA ASP A 135 -5.36 8.09 -9.85
C ASP A 135 -4.51 7.27 -10.82
N HIS A 136 -3.62 6.46 -10.25
CA HIS A 136 -2.67 5.65 -11.02
C HIS A 136 -3.35 4.67 -11.97
N ARG A 137 -4.61 4.26 -11.72
CA ARG A 137 -5.37 3.35 -12.60
C ARG A 137 -5.87 4.06 -13.84
N ARG A 138 -6.23 5.34 -13.71
CA ARG A 138 -6.61 6.19 -14.84
C ARG A 138 -5.38 6.53 -15.66
N LEU A 139 -4.36 7.08 -15.00
CA LEU A 139 -3.10 7.45 -15.66
C LEU A 139 -2.38 6.25 -16.27
N GLY A 140 -2.39 5.09 -15.58
CA GLY A 140 -1.81 3.86 -16.09
C GLY A 140 -2.43 3.39 -17.40
N ARG A 141 -3.73 3.65 -17.61
CA ARG A 141 -4.42 3.39 -18.88
C ARG A 141 -4.11 4.44 -19.93
N GLU A 142 -4.16 5.72 -19.58
CA GLU A 142 -3.88 6.85 -20.49
C GLU A 142 -2.44 6.80 -21.02
N MET A 143 -1.50 6.34 -20.20
CA MET A 143 -0.08 6.25 -20.52
C MET A 143 0.36 4.86 -21.02
N ASP A 144 -0.57 3.90 -21.13
CA ASP A 144 -0.29 2.52 -21.56
C ASP A 144 0.79 1.81 -20.72
N LEU A 145 0.66 1.89 -19.38
CA LEU A 145 1.64 1.35 -18.44
C LEU A 145 1.32 -0.10 -18.05
N PHE A 146 0.06 -0.39 -17.74
CA PHE A 146 -0.36 -1.70 -17.25
C PHE A 146 -1.87 -1.88 -17.38
N HIS A 147 -2.33 -3.12 -17.20
CA HIS A 147 -3.72 -3.43 -16.95
C HIS A 147 -3.89 -4.59 -15.94
N PHE A 148 -5.14 -4.83 -15.58
CA PHE A 148 -5.59 -5.97 -14.78
C PHE A 148 -6.71 -6.69 -15.55
N GLN A 149 -6.81 -8.01 -15.40
CA GLN A 149 -7.85 -8.85 -16.00
C GLN A 149 -8.26 -9.99 -15.07
N GLU A 150 -9.42 -10.59 -15.33
CA GLU A 150 -10.06 -11.57 -14.42
C GLU A 150 -9.31 -12.89 -14.30
N GLU A 151 -8.49 -13.25 -15.28
CA GLU A 151 -7.69 -14.46 -15.27
C GLU A 151 -6.57 -14.43 -14.22
N ALA A 152 -6.17 -13.23 -13.77
CA ALA A 152 -5.20 -13.07 -12.69
C ALA A 152 -5.57 -11.91 -11.74
N PRO A 153 -6.62 -12.07 -10.91
CA PRO A 153 -7.11 -11.00 -10.04
C PRO A 153 -6.04 -10.56 -9.05
N GLY A 154 -5.77 -9.26 -9.01
CA GLY A 154 -4.74 -8.69 -8.13
C GLY A 154 -3.31 -8.93 -8.61
N SER A 155 -3.11 -9.30 -9.88
CA SER A 155 -1.81 -9.42 -10.52
C SER A 155 -1.71 -8.47 -11.70
N VAL A 156 -0.59 -7.77 -11.81
CA VAL A 156 -0.39 -6.71 -12.80
C VAL A 156 0.12 -7.29 -14.13
N PHE A 157 -0.53 -6.92 -15.23
CA PHE A 157 0.04 -7.10 -16.58
C PHE A 157 0.76 -5.82 -16.98
N TRP A 158 2.08 -5.82 -16.86
CA TRP A 158 2.92 -4.69 -17.22
C TRP A 158 3.09 -4.60 -18.75
N HIS A 159 2.83 -3.43 -19.32
CA HIS A 159 3.10 -3.13 -20.71
C HIS A 159 4.54 -2.65 -20.87
N ALA A 160 5.03 -2.46 -22.10
CA ALA A 160 6.42 -2.07 -22.35
C ALA A 160 6.85 -0.80 -21.60
N LYS A 161 5.99 0.24 -21.59
CA LYS A 161 6.26 1.50 -20.88
C LYS A 161 6.25 1.31 -19.36
N GLY A 162 5.22 0.66 -18.80
CA GLY A 162 5.17 0.40 -17.36
C GLY A 162 6.29 -0.51 -16.88
N TRP A 163 6.66 -1.52 -17.67
CA TRP A 163 7.78 -2.40 -17.35
C TRP A 163 9.13 -1.66 -17.40
N THR A 164 9.31 -0.73 -18.34
CA THR A 164 10.49 0.14 -18.39
C THR A 164 10.61 0.99 -17.12
N LEU A 165 9.51 1.58 -16.66
CA LEU A 165 9.45 2.30 -15.39
C LEU A 165 9.82 1.40 -14.21
N PHE A 166 9.21 0.21 -14.13
CA PHE A 166 9.46 -0.78 -13.08
C PHE A 166 10.93 -1.23 -13.04
N GLN A 167 11.52 -1.53 -14.20
CA GLN A 167 12.93 -1.90 -14.32
C GLN A 167 13.87 -0.74 -13.97
N THR A 168 13.47 0.51 -14.24
CA THR A 168 14.24 1.69 -13.83
C THR A 168 14.34 1.77 -12.31
N LEU A 169 13.24 1.48 -11.59
CA LEU A 169 13.23 1.43 -10.13
C LEU A 169 14.10 0.29 -9.58
N ILE A 170 13.99 -0.92 -10.15
CA ILE A 170 14.85 -2.06 -9.79
C ILE A 170 16.32 -1.70 -9.97
N ASN A 171 16.69 -1.16 -11.13
CA ASN A 171 18.08 -0.84 -11.45
C ASN A 171 18.63 0.28 -10.58
N TYR A 172 17.81 1.28 -10.24
CA TYR A 172 18.18 2.29 -9.25
C TYR A 172 18.47 1.65 -7.89
N MET A 173 17.53 0.86 -7.38
CA MET A 173 17.66 0.23 -6.07
C MET A 173 18.84 -0.72 -6.01
N ARG A 174 19.07 -1.51 -7.08
CA ARG A 174 20.22 -2.41 -7.21
C ARG A 174 21.55 -1.67 -7.05
N ARG A 175 21.72 -0.51 -7.69
CA ARG A 175 22.94 0.30 -7.54
C ARG A 175 23.15 0.75 -6.09
N ARG A 176 22.10 1.30 -5.47
CA ARG A 176 22.13 1.76 -4.06
C ARG A 176 22.46 0.62 -3.09
N GLN A 177 21.88 -0.55 -3.31
CA GLN A 177 22.12 -1.76 -2.52
C GLN A 177 23.56 -2.26 -2.70
N ASN A 178 24.09 -2.29 -3.93
CA ASN A 178 25.47 -2.70 -4.19
C ASN A 178 26.48 -1.76 -3.50
N GLU A 179 26.26 -0.45 -3.59
CA GLU A 179 27.08 0.56 -2.91
C GLU A 179 27.05 0.41 -1.38
N ALA A 180 25.92 -0.04 -0.83
CA ALA A 180 25.75 -0.30 0.61
C ALA A 180 26.21 -1.71 1.06
N GLY A 181 26.80 -2.50 0.16
CA GLY A 181 27.37 -3.81 0.46
C GLY A 181 26.36 -4.96 0.55
N TYR A 182 25.17 -4.81 -0.03
CA TYR A 182 24.21 -5.91 -0.14
C TYR A 182 24.59 -6.88 -1.25
N ILE A 183 24.34 -8.16 -1.00
CA ILE A 183 24.55 -9.26 -1.93
C ILE A 183 23.18 -9.64 -2.48
N GLU A 184 22.94 -9.35 -3.75
CA GLU A 184 21.70 -9.75 -4.43
C GLU A 184 21.67 -11.26 -4.66
N VAL A 185 20.58 -11.91 -4.26
CA VAL A 185 20.33 -13.34 -4.41
C VAL A 185 18.94 -13.58 -5.03
N ASN A 186 18.62 -14.85 -5.27
CA ASN A 186 17.29 -15.29 -5.67
C ASN A 186 16.94 -16.56 -4.88
N SER A 187 15.78 -16.57 -4.24
CA SER A 187 15.23 -17.74 -3.54
C SER A 187 13.99 -18.29 -4.26
N PRO A 188 13.74 -19.62 -4.26
CA PRO A 188 12.62 -20.22 -4.98
C PRO A 188 11.26 -19.61 -4.64
N ASP A 189 10.38 -19.43 -5.62
CA ASP A 189 9.02 -18.93 -5.39
C ASP A 189 8.12 -19.95 -4.68
N MET A 190 8.39 -21.24 -4.87
CA MET A 190 7.62 -22.36 -4.31
C MET A 190 8.48 -23.12 -3.30
N MET A 191 8.02 -23.23 -2.05
CA MET A 191 8.73 -23.95 -1.00
C MET A 191 7.79 -24.88 -0.24
N ASP A 192 8.34 -25.98 0.29
CA ASP A 192 7.59 -26.99 1.06
C ASP A 192 6.93 -26.37 2.30
N LYS A 193 5.68 -26.75 2.56
CA LYS A 193 4.90 -26.32 3.74
C LYS A 193 5.70 -26.41 5.05
N ALA A 194 6.53 -27.45 5.19
CA ALA A 194 7.32 -27.69 6.40
C ALA A 194 8.30 -26.55 6.73
N LEU A 195 8.77 -25.79 5.73
CA LEU A 195 9.60 -24.61 5.98
C LEU A 195 8.79 -23.51 6.67
N TRP A 196 7.55 -23.29 6.23
CA TRP A 196 6.67 -22.26 6.76
C TRP A 196 6.19 -22.58 8.18
N GLU A 197 5.95 -23.86 8.48
CA GLU A 197 5.68 -24.33 9.85
C GLU A 197 6.89 -24.10 10.78
N LYS A 198 8.09 -24.51 10.36
CA LYS A 198 9.31 -24.27 11.14
C LYS A 198 9.55 -22.78 11.39
N SER A 199 9.35 -21.95 10.37
CA SER A 199 9.50 -20.50 10.47
C SER A 199 8.45 -19.81 11.35
N GLY A 200 7.33 -20.48 11.68
CA GLY A 200 6.21 -19.88 12.42
C GLY A 200 5.23 -19.06 11.56
N HIS A 201 5.49 -18.97 10.25
CA HIS A 201 4.64 -18.23 9.31
C HIS A 201 3.34 -18.99 9.03
N TRP A 202 3.34 -20.32 9.08
CA TRP A 202 2.15 -21.11 8.80
C TRP A 202 1.03 -20.81 9.82
N GLU A 203 1.37 -20.76 11.10
CA GLU A 203 0.41 -20.54 12.20
C GLU A 203 -0.14 -19.12 12.23
N LYS A 204 0.65 -18.14 11.79
CA LYS A 204 0.30 -16.71 11.88
C LYS A 204 -0.22 -16.12 10.56
N PHE A 205 0.19 -16.67 9.43
CA PHE A 205 -0.05 -16.12 8.09
C PHE A 205 -0.61 -17.14 7.09
N GLY A 206 -0.75 -18.42 7.47
CA GLY A 206 -1.15 -19.51 6.55
C GLY A 206 -2.48 -19.28 5.83
N GLU A 207 -3.45 -18.64 6.47
CA GLU A 207 -4.74 -18.27 5.84
C GLU A 207 -4.58 -17.30 4.66
N ASN A 208 -3.48 -16.53 4.64
CA ASN A 208 -3.16 -15.55 3.61
C ASN A 208 -2.11 -16.08 2.60
N MET A 209 -1.84 -17.39 2.55
CA MET A 209 -0.87 -18.00 1.64
C MET A 209 -1.55 -18.73 0.49
N PHE A 210 -1.00 -18.60 -0.72
CA PHE A 210 -1.36 -19.48 -1.83
C PHE A 210 -0.67 -20.84 -1.65
N THR A 211 -1.45 -21.91 -1.74
CA THR A 211 -0.94 -23.29 -1.59
C THR A 211 -1.33 -24.14 -2.79
N THR A 212 -0.52 -25.14 -3.06
CA THR A 212 -0.82 -26.19 -4.04
C THR A 212 -0.41 -27.53 -3.49
N LYS A 213 -1.03 -28.60 -3.99
CA LYS A 213 -0.75 -29.97 -3.58
C LYS A 213 -0.38 -30.79 -4.81
N THR A 214 0.74 -31.48 -4.73
CA THR A 214 1.22 -32.36 -5.80
C THR A 214 0.55 -33.74 -5.73
N PRO A 215 0.59 -34.54 -6.81
CA PRO A 215 0.02 -35.90 -6.82
C PRO A 215 0.66 -36.87 -5.81
N ASP A 216 1.88 -36.62 -5.35
CA ASP A 216 2.55 -37.37 -4.27
C ASP A 216 2.22 -36.81 -2.86
N GLU A 217 1.11 -36.06 -2.75
CA GLU A 217 0.54 -35.55 -1.50
C GLU A 217 1.38 -34.48 -0.78
N ARG A 218 2.46 -33.97 -1.39
CA ARG A 218 3.23 -32.85 -0.83
C ARG A 218 2.52 -31.52 -1.03
N VAL A 219 2.59 -30.67 -0.01
CA VAL A 219 2.02 -29.33 -0.03
C VAL A 219 3.14 -28.31 -0.19
N TYR A 220 3.00 -27.46 -1.21
CA TYR A 220 3.89 -26.33 -1.45
C TYR A 220 3.12 -25.03 -1.26
N CYS A 221 3.84 -24.00 -0.84
CA CYS A 221 3.30 -22.66 -0.75
C CYS A 221 4.08 -21.73 -1.69
N CYS A 222 3.36 -20.84 -2.38
CA CYS A 222 3.99 -19.66 -2.97
C CYS A 222 4.50 -18.80 -1.81
N LYS A 223 5.74 -18.33 -1.88
CA LYS A 223 6.33 -17.54 -0.78
C LYS A 223 5.54 -16.24 -0.55
N PRO A 224 5.05 -15.97 0.68
CA PRO A 224 4.45 -14.67 1.03
C PRO A 224 5.48 -13.62 1.47
N MET A 225 6.71 -14.07 1.76
CA MET A 225 7.87 -13.31 2.25
C MET A 225 9.17 -14.04 1.87
N ASN A 226 10.28 -13.33 1.75
CA ASN A 226 11.57 -13.94 1.35
C ASN A 226 12.40 -14.44 2.55
N CYS A 227 12.08 -14.01 3.77
CA CYS A 227 12.88 -14.25 4.96
C CYS A 227 13.29 -15.73 5.17
N PRO A 228 12.43 -16.76 5.04
CA PRO A 228 12.86 -18.13 5.31
C PRO A 228 13.85 -18.65 4.26
N GLY A 229 13.72 -18.18 3.01
CA GLY A 229 14.64 -18.48 1.92
C GLY A 229 16.02 -17.87 2.16
N HIS A 230 16.07 -16.61 2.60
CA HIS A 230 17.34 -15.93 2.92
C HIS A 230 18.06 -16.60 4.09
N VAL A 231 17.32 -17.08 5.09
CA VAL A 231 17.91 -17.89 6.16
C VAL A 231 18.49 -19.21 5.64
N GLN A 232 17.84 -19.88 4.67
CA GLN A 232 18.43 -21.08 4.05
C GLN A 232 19.74 -20.76 3.31
N ILE A 233 19.81 -19.61 2.63
CA ILE A 233 21.02 -19.15 1.94
C ILE A 233 22.13 -18.86 2.96
N PHE A 234 21.82 -18.10 4.02
CA PHE A 234 22.80 -17.78 5.09
C PHE A 234 23.38 -19.05 5.73
N LYS A 235 22.51 -20.03 6.04
CA LYS A 235 22.89 -21.32 6.63
C LYS A 235 23.81 -22.16 5.75
N HIS A 236 23.85 -21.89 4.45
CA HIS A 236 24.72 -22.64 3.56
C HIS A 236 26.18 -22.27 3.82
N GLY A 237 26.93 -23.23 4.38
CA GLY A 237 28.35 -23.08 4.71
C GLY A 237 28.58 -22.38 6.05
N LEU A 238 29.77 -22.60 6.63
CA LEU A 238 30.15 -21.98 7.90
C LEU A 238 30.37 -20.46 7.73
N LYS A 239 30.02 -19.70 8.77
CA LYS A 239 30.20 -18.24 8.84
C LYS A 239 30.97 -17.90 10.12
N SER A 240 31.96 -17.03 10.03
CA SER A 240 32.67 -16.47 11.17
C SER A 240 32.06 -15.13 11.59
N TYR A 241 32.15 -14.77 12.87
CA TYR A 241 31.79 -13.44 13.36
C TYR A 241 32.50 -12.30 12.59
N ARG A 242 33.67 -12.58 12.00
CA ARG A 242 34.45 -11.62 11.19
C ARG A 242 33.82 -11.31 9.84
N GLU A 243 32.93 -12.16 9.36
CA GLU A 243 32.20 -11.94 8.10
C GLU A 243 30.92 -11.15 8.32
N LEU A 244 30.46 -11.00 9.58
CA LEU A 244 29.26 -10.25 9.91
C LEU A 244 29.57 -8.73 9.96
N PRO A 245 28.66 -7.87 9.45
CA PRO A 245 27.31 -8.20 8.99
C PRO A 245 27.25 -8.72 7.54
N ILE A 246 26.44 -9.76 7.30
CA ILE A 246 26.13 -10.27 5.95
C ILE A 246 24.77 -9.74 5.53
N LYS A 247 24.71 -9.03 4.41
CA LYS A 247 23.50 -8.34 3.93
C LYS A 247 22.98 -9.02 2.67
N ILE A 248 21.93 -9.82 2.79
CA ILE A 248 21.32 -10.53 1.66
C ILE A 248 20.15 -9.70 1.15
N ALA A 249 20.11 -9.37 -0.14
CA ALA A 249 19.01 -8.65 -0.77
C ALA A 249 18.39 -9.47 -1.91
N GLU A 250 17.10 -9.29 -2.18
CA GLU A 250 16.40 -9.95 -3.28
C GLU A 250 15.27 -9.04 -3.76
N PHE A 251 15.14 -8.86 -5.08
CA PHE A 251 13.90 -8.36 -5.68
C PHE A 251 12.87 -9.50 -5.70
N GLY A 252 12.40 -9.84 -4.50
CA GLY A 252 11.68 -11.08 -4.24
C GLY A 252 10.23 -11.00 -4.66
N LYS A 253 9.84 -11.87 -5.59
CA LYS A 253 8.46 -12.02 -6.03
C LYS A 253 7.67 -12.84 -5.01
N VAL A 254 6.73 -12.19 -4.34
CA VAL A 254 5.94 -12.78 -3.26
C VAL A 254 4.46 -12.76 -3.58
N HIS A 255 3.72 -13.64 -2.91
CA HIS A 255 2.29 -13.84 -3.15
C HIS A 255 1.53 -13.86 -1.83
N ARG A 256 0.52 -12.99 -1.68
CA ARG A 256 -0.36 -12.93 -0.51
C ARG A 256 -1.81 -13.04 -0.95
N TYR A 257 -2.55 -13.93 -0.32
CA TYR A 257 -3.98 -14.10 -0.56
C TYR A 257 -4.76 -12.95 0.09
N GLU A 258 -4.83 -11.83 -0.62
CA GLU A 258 -5.67 -10.69 -0.23
C GLU A 258 -7.12 -10.94 -0.65
N PRO A 259 -8.13 -10.64 0.18
CA PRO A 259 -9.54 -10.69 -0.22
C PRO A 259 -9.78 -9.85 -1.48
N SER A 260 -10.60 -10.32 -2.41
CA SER A 260 -10.83 -9.65 -3.70
C SER A 260 -11.34 -8.21 -3.54
N GLY A 261 -12.21 -7.96 -2.55
CA GLY A 261 -12.72 -6.64 -2.23
C GLY A 261 -11.69 -5.66 -1.64
N ALA A 262 -10.51 -6.15 -1.24
CA ALA A 262 -9.42 -5.32 -0.74
C ALA A 262 -8.41 -4.93 -1.83
N LEU A 263 -8.48 -5.52 -3.01
CA LEU A 263 -7.56 -5.22 -4.11
C LEU A 263 -7.78 -3.81 -4.64
N HIS A 264 -6.69 -3.09 -4.91
CA HIS A 264 -6.79 -1.71 -5.36
C HIS A 264 -5.62 -1.33 -6.27
N GLY A 265 -5.81 -1.52 -7.59
CA GLY A 265 -4.82 -1.18 -8.61
C GLY A 265 -3.43 -1.72 -8.24
N LEU A 266 -2.41 -0.87 -8.34
CA LEU A 266 -1.03 -1.18 -7.93
C LEU A 266 -0.80 -1.09 -6.41
N LEU A 267 -1.68 -0.40 -5.67
CA LEU A 267 -1.46 -0.11 -4.25
C LEU A 267 -1.72 -1.31 -3.35
N ARG A 268 -2.59 -2.24 -3.77
CA ARG A 268 -2.85 -3.50 -3.06
C ARG A 268 -3.11 -4.63 -4.04
N VAL A 269 -2.14 -5.52 -4.14
CA VAL A 269 -2.07 -6.63 -5.11
C VAL A 269 -1.78 -7.95 -4.39
N ARG A 270 -2.11 -9.07 -5.03
CA ARG A 270 -1.82 -10.43 -4.56
C ARG A 270 -0.42 -10.89 -4.95
N HIS A 271 0.10 -10.36 -6.04
CA HIS A 271 1.39 -10.68 -6.61
C HIS A 271 2.23 -9.41 -6.71
N PHE A 272 3.37 -9.38 -6.02
CA PHE A 272 4.23 -8.21 -6.00
C PHE A 272 5.70 -8.54 -5.80
N THR A 273 6.56 -7.62 -6.22
CA THR A 273 8.00 -7.68 -5.98
C THR A 273 8.37 -6.71 -4.86
N GLN A 274 9.14 -7.19 -3.88
CA GLN A 274 9.70 -6.34 -2.84
C GLN A 274 11.20 -6.15 -3.03
N ASP A 275 11.72 -4.97 -2.71
CA ASP A 275 13.16 -4.70 -2.55
C ASP A 275 13.66 -5.20 -1.18
N ASP A 276 13.37 -6.47 -0.91
CA ASP A 276 13.50 -7.09 0.39
C ASP A 276 14.97 -7.42 0.69
N ALA A 277 15.37 -7.27 1.95
CA ALA A 277 16.69 -7.66 2.40
C ALA A 277 16.72 -8.04 3.86
N HIS A 278 17.66 -8.95 4.16
CA HIS A 278 17.89 -9.51 5.48
C HIS A 278 19.37 -9.35 5.85
N ILE A 279 19.64 -8.60 6.92
CA ILE A 279 20.99 -8.38 7.44
C ILE A 279 21.19 -9.33 8.62
N PHE A 280 22.15 -10.23 8.50
CA PHE A 280 22.59 -11.11 9.57
C PHE A 280 23.77 -10.44 10.28
N CYS A 281 23.62 -10.12 11.56
CA CYS A 281 24.61 -9.38 12.33
C CYS A 281 24.72 -9.91 13.76
N THR A 282 25.74 -9.49 14.51
CA THR A 282 25.84 -9.77 15.95
C THR A 282 24.93 -8.81 16.75
N HIS A 283 24.70 -9.11 18.04
CA HIS A 283 23.88 -8.24 18.89
C HIS A 283 24.49 -6.84 19.04
N GLU A 284 25.82 -6.75 19.10
CA GLU A 284 26.56 -5.49 19.20
C GLU A 284 26.44 -4.64 17.93
N GLN A 285 26.17 -5.26 16.78
CA GLN A 285 26.08 -4.60 15.48
C GLN A 285 24.68 -4.04 15.16
N ILE A 286 23.64 -4.39 15.94
CA ILE A 286 22.25 -3.98 15.67
C ILE A 286 22.14 -2.46 15.49
N THR A 287 22.68 -1.70 16.44
CA THR A 287 22.54 -0.24 16.45
C THR A 287 23.20 0.38 15.21
N GLU A 288 24.45 0.00 14.92
CA GLU A 288 25.19 0.52 13.77
C GLU A 288 24.49 0.22 12.44
N GLU A 289 23.98 -1.01 12.26
CA GLU A 289 23.30 -1.40 11.03
C GLU A 289 21.93 -0.73 10.89
N CYS A 290 21.20 -0.51 11.97
CA CYS A 290 19.95 0.24 11.95
C CYS A 290 20.15 1.70 11.51
N VAL A 291 21.18 2.39 12.01
CA VAL A 291 21.52 3.76 11.58
C VAL A 291 21.84 3.81 10.09
N LYS A 292 22.71 2.90 9.61
CA LYS A 292 23.07 2.83 8.18
C LYS A 292 21.85 2.59 7.28
N VAL A 293 20.95 1.70 7.69
CA VAL A 293 19.72 1.41 6.92
C VAL A 293 18.79 2.62 6.90
N ASN A 294 18.62 3.31 8.04
CA ASN A 294 17.84 4.54 8.11
C ASN A 294 18.36 5.59 7.12
N ASP A 295 19.65 5.92 7.19
CA ASP A 295 20.25 6.96 6.35
C ASP A 295 20.13 6.61 4.87
N LEU A 296 20.25 5.33 4.54
CA LEU A 296 20.06 4.83 3.19
C LEU A 296 18.60 4.97 2.71
N ILE A 297 17.62 4.66 3.55
CA ILE A 297 16.19 4.84 3.25
C ILE A 297 15.87 6.32 3.00
N LEU A 298 16.26 7.20 3.93
CA LEU A 298 15.97 8.64 3.83
C LEU A 298 16.67 9.29 2.63
N SER A 299 17.92 8.92 2.35
CA SER A 299 18.62 9.43 1.16
C SER A 299 17.98 8.98 -0.14
N ILE A 300 17.45 7.75 -0.21
CA ILE A 300 16.71 7.27 -1.37
C ILE A 300 15.42 8.06 -1.55
N TYR A 301 14.65 8.31 -0.49
CA TYR A 301 13.41 9.08 -0.59
C TYR A 301 13.62 10.51 -1.07
N ARG A 302 14.71 11.15 -0.64
CA ARG A 302 15.11 12.47 -1.14
C ARG A 302 15.34 12.46 -2.65
N ASP A 303 15.98 11.41 -3.19
CA ASP A 303 16.22 11.30 -4.65
C ASP A 303 14.91 11.17 -5.45
N PHE A 304 13.82 10.72 -4.83
CA PHE A 304 12.47 10.69 -5.41
C PHE A 304 11.61 11.92 -5.07
N GLY A 305 12.18 12.92 -4.37
CA GLY A 305 11.48 14.15 -4.01
C GLY A 305 10.52 14.02 -2.84
N PHE A 306 10.75 13.06 -1.95
CA PHE A 306 10.04 12.96 -0.66
C PHE A 306 10.94 13.52 0.45
N ASP A 307 10.74 14.80 0.76
CA ASP A 307 11.49 15.51 1.81
C ASP A 307 10.82 15.39 3.20
N ASP A 308 9.51 15.14 3.23
CA ASP A 308 8.70 15.00 4.44
C ASP A 308 8.40 13.52 4.72
N VAL A 309 9.19 12.93 5.61
CA VAL A 309 9.12 11.52 5.99
C VAL A 309 8.91 11.40 7.49
N THR A 310 7.76 10.87 7.90
CA THR A 310 7.48 10.57 9.31
C THR A 310 7.91 9.14 9.61
N ILE A 311 8.71 8.95 10.65
CA ILE A 311 9.03 7.61 11.17
C ILE A 311 8.03 7.25 12.27
N LYS A 312 7.46 6.05 12.18
CA LYS A 312 6.63 5.47 13.24
C LYS A 312 7.33 4.27 13.87
N PHE A 313 7.34 4.21 15.19
CA PHE A 313 7.80 3.06 15.97
C PHE A 313 6.61 2.19 16.35
N SER A 314 6.58 0.98 15.82
CA SER A 314 5.54 0.00 16.15
C SER A 314 6.06 -1.08 17.09
N ASP A 315 5.46 -1.16 18.27
CA ASP A 315 5.78 -2.12 19.32
C ASP A 315 4.97 -3.42 19.18
N ARG A 316 5.11 -4.33 20.15
CA ARG A 316 4.56 -5.69 20.10
C ARG A 316 3.05 -5.76 19.80
N PRO A 317 2.61 -6.56 18.82
CA PRO A 317 1.20 -6.85 18.59
C PRO A 317 0.67 -7.91 19.56
N GLU A 318 -0.65 -8.06 19.65
CA GLU A 318 -1.29 -9.12 20.44
C GLU A 318 -0.92 -10.52 19.91
N LYS A 319 -0.93 -10.69 18.59
CA LYS A 319 -0.55 -11.95 17.92
C LYS A 319 0.93 -11.94 17.52
N ARG A 320 1.80 -12.47 18.40
CA ARG A 320 3.25 -12.54 18.16
C ARG A 320 3.89 -13.91 18.41
N VAL A 321 5.16 -14.04 18.02
CA VAL A 321 6.08 -15.14 18.36
C VAL A 321 7.20 -14.61 19.26
N GLY A 322 7.83 -15.48 20.05
CA GLY A 322 8.87 -15.10 21.01
C GLY A 322 8.34 -14.82 22.42
N SER A 323 9.24 -14.79 23.39
CA SER A 323 8.94 -14.47 24.79
C SER A 323 8.89 -12.96 25.03
N ASP A 324 8.31 -12.53 26.16
CA ASP A 324 8.29 -11.10 26.53
C ASP A 324 9.70 -10.53 26.68
N ALA A 325 10.64 -11.32 27.20
CA ALA A 325 12.04 -10.90 27.34
C ALA A 325 12.69 -10.60 25.98
N ILE A 326 12.46 -11.45 24.96
CA ILE A 326 12.97 -11.22 23.60
C ILE A 326 12.37 -9.94 23.00
N TRP A 327 11.11 -9.67 23.28
CA TRP A 327 10.44 -8.46 22.82
C TRP A 327 10.95 -7.21 23.53
N ASP A 328 11.15 -7.26 24.84
CA ASP A 328 11.76 -6.18 25.61
C ASP A 328 13.14 -5.83 25.05
N GLU A 329 13.95 -6.85 24.73
CA GLU A 329 15.27 -6.68 24.12
C GLU A 329 15.18 -6.08 22.71
N SER A 330 14.31 -6.61 21.86
CA SER A 330 14.17 -6.15 20.47
C SER A 330 13.67 -4.70 20.40
N GLU A 331 12.71 -4.35 21.26
CA GLU A 331 12.16 -2.98 21.36
C GLU A 331 13.22 -2.02 21.89
N ALA A 332 13.97 -2.42 22.93
CA ALA A 332 15.06 -1.60 23.47
C ALA A 332 16.19 -1.39 22.44
N ALA A 333 16.57 -2.43 21.70
CA ALA A 333 17.60 -2.35 20.68
C ALA A 333 17.20 -1.41 19.54
N LEU A 334 15.97 -1.54 19.04
CA LEU A 334 15.46 -0.66 17.99
C LEU A 334 15.32 0.79 18.48
N LYS A 335 14.80 0.99 19.69
CA LYS A 335 14.67 2.33 20.28
C LYS A 335 16.03 3.01 20.46
N THR A 336 17.02 2.29 20.97
CA THR A 336 18.40 2.79 21.09
C THR A 336 18.95 3.21 19.73
N ALA A 337 18.69 2.45 18.67
CA ALA A 337 19.13 2.79 17.33
C ALA A 337 18.49 4.07 16.78
N VAL A 338 17.18 4.25 17.02
CA VAL A 338 16.45 5.47 16.62
C VAL A 338 16.95 6.69 17.38
N GLU A 339 17.15 6.56 18.69
CA GLU A 339 17.69 7.64 19.53
C GLU A 339 19.13 8.00 19.13
N ALA A 340 19.98 7.02 18.83
CA ALA A 340 21.34 7.23 18.37
C ALA A 340 21.41 7.91 16.98
N ALA A 341 20.44 7.64 16.11
CA ALA A 341 20.29 8.30 14.82
C ALA A 341 19.75 9.75 14.93
N GLY A 342 19.34 10.19 16.13
CA GLY A 342 18.71 11.49 16.34
C GLY A 342 17.36 11.62 15.62
N MET A 343 16.68 10.49 15.38
CA MET A 343 15.42 10.44 14.65
C MET A 343 14.25 10.75 15.58
N GLU A 344 13.42 11.72 15.19
CA GLU A 344 12.10 11.88 15.79
C GLU A 344 11.16 10.80 15.26
N TYR A 345 10.36 10.21 16.14
CA TYR A 345 9.40 9.16 15.78
C TYR A 345 8.08 9.29 16.54
N GLU A 346 7.02 8.83 15.91
CA GLU A 346 5.70 8.67 16.54
C GLU A 346 5.48 7.24 17.00
N LEU A 347 4.90 7.03 18.17
CA LEU A 347 4.51 5.69 18.61
C LEU A 347 3.27 5.21 17.82
N ASN A 348 3.31 3.96 17.37
CA ASN A 348 2.21 3.28 16.71
C ASN A 348 1.92 1.93 17.42
N PRO A 349 1.26 1.97 18.60
CA PRO A 349 1.19 0.81 19.48
C PRO A 349 0.41 -0.36 18.89
N GLY A 350 0.94 -1.58 19.03
CA GLY A 350 0.32 -2.83 18.61
C GLY A 350 0.51 -3.18 17.13
N GLU A 351 1.21 -2.34 16.36
CA GLU A 351 1.34 -2.49 14.91
C GLU A 351 2.63 -3.21 14.47
N GLY A 352 3.45 -3.71 15.40
CA GLY A 352 4.69 -4.44 15.11
C GLY A 352 4.47 -5.70 14.25
N ALA A 353 5.53 -6.20 13.63
CA ALA A 353 5.45 -7.48 12.93
C ALA A 353 5.27 -8.61 13.96
N PHE A 354 4.71 -9.76 13.55
CA PHE A 354 4.49 -10.85 14.50
C PHE A 354 5.81 -11.41 15.09
N TYR A 355 6.96 -11.15 14.46
CA TYR A 355 8.29 -11.61 14.85
C TYR A 355 9.21 -10.53 15.46
N GLY A 356 8.78 -9.26 15.51
CA GLY A 356 9.58 -8.20 16.12
C GLY A 356 9.04 -6.78 15.92
N PRO A 357 9.58 -5.79 16.66
CA PRO A 357 9.22 -4.39 16.52
C PRO A 357 9.78 -3.80 15.23
N LYS A 358 9.20 -2.69 14.77
CA LYS A 358 9.60 -2.07 13.50
C LYS A 358 9.55 -0.56 13.49
N LEU A 359 10.38 0.00 12.62
CA LEU A 359 10.21 1.34 12.10
C LEU A 359 9.44 1.27 10.80
N GLU A 360 8.51 2.20 10.65
CA GLU A 360 7.72 2.42 9.45
C GLU A 360 8.03 3.83 8.92
N TYR A 361 8.44 3.92 7.67
CA TYR A 361 8.71 5.20 7.03
C TYR A 361 7.51 5.60 6.21
N VAL A 362 6.82 6.65 6.68
CA VAL A 362 5.59 7.16 6.10
C VAL A 362 5.90 8.36 5.22
N LEU A 363 5.65 8.20 3.93
CA LEU A 363 5.80 9.25 2.93
C LEU A 363 4.50 10.04 2.79
N ARG A 364 4.59 11.37 2.77
CA ARG A 364 3.44 12.21 2.43
C ARG A 364 3.49 12.59 0.95
N ASP A 365 2.40 12.33 0.23
CA ASP A 365 2.31 12.66 -1.19
C ASP A 365 1.89 14.13 -1.46
N ALA A 366 1.91 14.53 -2.73
CA ALA A 366 1.64 15.88 -3.20
C ALA A 366 0.22 16.40 -2.90
N ILE A 367 -0.70 15.53 -2.48
CA ILE A 367 -2.07 15.91 -2.06
C ILE A 367 -2.33 15.63 -0.58
N GLY A 368 -1.27 15.29 0.18
CA GLY A 368 -1.28 15.17 1.62
C GLY A 368 -1.76 13.84 2.17
N ARG A 369 -1.70 12.75 1.38
CA ARG A 369 -1.96 11.40 1.87
C ARG A 369 -0.68 10.72 2.34
N ASP A 370 -0.83 9.89 3.36
CA ASP A 370 0.27 9.17 3.99
C ASP A 370 0.41 7.75 3.43
N TRP A 371 1.64 7.39 3.07
CA TRP A 371 2.00 6.09 2.50
C TRP A 371 3.15 5.48 3.29
N GLN A 372 2.86 4.48 4.12
CA GLN A 372 3.91 3.62 4.66
C GLN A 372 4.64 2.92 3.51
N CYS A 373 5.94 3.14 3.35
CA CYS A 373 6.74 2.45 2.34
C CYS A 373 7.82 1.62 3.01
N GLY A 374 8.87 2.28 3.49
CA GLY A 374 10.04 1.63 4.05
C GLY A 374 9.74 1.01 5.40
N THR A 375 10.53 0.00 5.71
CA THR A 375 10.49 -0.64 7.01
C THR A 375 11.86 -1.14 7.43
N LEU A 376 12.11 -1.10 8.73
CA LEU A 376 13.24 -1.72 9.39
C LEU A 376 12.74 -2.48 10.62
N GLN A 377 12.99 -3.77 10.68
CA GLN A 377 12.49 -4.68 11.72
C GLN A 377 13.64 -5.44 12.35
N VAL A 378 13.62 -5.60 13.67
CA VAL A 378 14.58 -6.45 14.41
C VAL A 378 13.90 -7.80 14.69
N ASP A 379 14.51 -8.89 14.22
CA ASP A 379 14.03 -10.26 14.45
C ASP A 379 15.12 -11.11 15.13
N LEU A 380 14.85 -11.46 16.39
CA LEU A 380 15.67 -12.36 17.20
C LEU A 380 15.17 -13.80 17.17
N ASN A 381 14.01 -14.06 16.56
CA ASN A 381 13.31 -15.34 16.59
C ASN A 381 13.62 -16.23 15.38
N LEU A 382 13.48 -15.70 14.16
CA LEU A 382 13.51 -16.54 12.96
C LEU A 382 14.87 -17.25 12.72
N PRO A 383 16.04 -16.61 12.95
CA PRO A 383 17.32 -17.30 12.85
C PRO A 383 17.41 -18.53 13.75
N GLU A 384 16.97 -18.43 15.01
CA GLU A 384 16.95 -19.56 15.95
C GLU A 384 16.01 -20.67 15.46
N ARG A 385 14.76 -20.32 15.11
CA ARG A 385 13.74 -21.27 14.66
C ARG A 385 14.18 -22.10 13.45
N LEU A 386 14.95 -21.49 12.55
CA LEU A 386 15.45 -22.15 11.36
C LEU A 386 16.87 -22.71 11.53
N GLY A 387 17.48 -22.58 12.71
CA GLY A 387 18.79 -23.15 13.03
C GLY A 387 19.95 -22.46 12.31
N ALA A 388 19.87 -21.14 12.13
CA ALA A 388 20.97 -20.33 11.63
C ALA A 388 22.00 -20.07 12.75
N PHE A 389 23.28 -20.17 12.43
CA PHE A 389 24.35 -19.88 13.39
C PHE A 389 25.60 -19.34 12.68
N TYR A 390 26.47 -18.69 13.45
CA TYR A 390 27.84 -18.33 13.09
C TYR A 390 28.81 -18.79 14.18
N ILE A 391 30.11 -18.81 13.88
CA ILE A 391 31.18 -19.14 14.83
C ILE A 391 31.69 -17.85 15.46
N GLY A 392 31.54 -17.74 16.78
CA GLY A 392 31.93 -16.58 17.59
C GLY A 392 33.45 -16.46 17.75
N ALA A 393 33.87 -15.36 18.38
CA ALA A 393 35.28 -15.13 18.72
C ALA A 393 35.80 -16.12 19.78
N ASP A 394 34.89 -16.70 20.56
CA ASP A 394 35.11 -17.78 21.53
C ASP A 394 35.20 -19.17 20.89
N GLY A 395 34.92 -19.30 19.59
CA GLY A 395 34.89 -20.57 18.86
C GLY A 395 33.56 -21.34 18.98
N GLU A 396 32.59 -20.81 19.72
CA GLU A 396 31.28 -21.43 19.93
C GLU A 396 30.27 -21.03 18.85
N LYS A 397 29.14 -21.75 18.79
CA LYS A 397 28.04 -21.43 17.89
C LYS A 397 27.13 -20.39 18.52
N HIS A 398 26.92 -19.29 17.81
CA HIS A 398 26.02 -18.21 18.19
C HIS A 398 24.93 -18.03 17.15
N VAL A 399 23.73 -17.65 17.59
CA VAL A 399 22.61 -17.32 16.70
C VAL A 399 22.78 -15.86 16.24
N PRO A 400 22.75 -15.56 14.93
CA PRO A 400 22.79 -14.18 14.46
C PRO A 400 21.46 -13.47 14.71
N VAL A 401 21.53 -12.16 14.89
CA VAL A 401 20.37 -11.28 14.79
C VAL A 401 20.04 -11.06 13.32
N MET A 402 18.76 -11.00 12.98
CA MET A 402 18.33 -10.68 11.61
C MET A 402 17.55 -9.36 11.59
N LEU A 403 17.99 -8.43 10.74
CA LEU A 403 17.24 -7.21 10.44
C LEU A 403 16.53 -7.37 9.11
N HIS A 404 15.20 -7.23 9.10
CA HIS A 404 14.43 -7.16 7.87
C HIS A 404 14.32 -5.72 7.44
N ARG A 405 14.51 -5.46 6.15
CA ARG A 405 14.24 -4.14 5.61
C ARG A 405 13.69 -4.19 4.21
N ALA A 406 12.86 -3.19 3.91
CA ALA A 406 12.51 -2.80 2.55
C ALA A 406 12.56 -1.27 2.49
N MET A 407 12.97 -0.71 1.36
CA MET A 407 13.09 0.75 1.20
C MET A 407 11.87 1.27 0.45
N PHE A 408 11.53 0.68 -0.69
CA PHE A 408 10.27 0.97 -1.37
C PHE A 408 9.09 0.17 -0.80
N GLY A 409 9.36 -1.04 -0.27
CA GLY A 409 8.31 -1.98 0.07
C GLY A 409 7.94 -2.79 -1.17
N SER A 410 6.67 -2.78 -1.57
CA SER A 410 6.28 -3.33 -2.88
C SER A 410 6.62 -2.33 -3.98
N LEU A 411 7.32 -2.78 -5.02
CA LEU A 411 7.63 -1.94 -6.18
C LEU A 411 6.38 -1.57 -6.97
N GLU A 412 5.37 -2.44 -7.03
CA GLU A 412 4.05 -2.13 -7.60
C GLU A 412 3.44 -0.96 -6.85
N ARG A 413 3.35 -1.07 -5.52
CA ARG A 413 2.77 -0.02 -4.67
C ARG A 413 3.55 1.29 -4.79
N PHE A 414 4.88 1.24 -4.73
CA PHE A 414 5.72 2.42 -4.89
C PHE A 414 5.59 3.04 -6.29
N THR A 415 5.48 2.23 -7.35
CA THR A 415 5.18 2.72 -8.70
C THR A 415 3.84 3.43 -8.75
N GLY A 416 2.81 2.87 -8.09
CA GLY A 416 1.50 3.52 -7.92
C GLY A 416 1.66 4.90 -7.28
N ILE A 417 2.31 4.96 -6.11
CA ILE A 417 2.57 6.20 -5.37
C ILE A 417 3.30 7.23 -6.25
N LEU A 418 4.33 6.83 -7.00
CA LEU A 418 5.07 7.72 -7.90
C LEU A 418 4.20 8.25 -9.04
N ILE A 419 3.33 7.43 -9.64
CA ILE A 419 2.38 7.89 -10.66
C ILE A 419 1.50 9.00 -10.07
N GLU A 420 0.95 8.80 -8.87
CA GLU A 420 0.05 9.78 -8.25
C GLU A 420 0.78 11.05 -7.78
N GLN A 421 1.98 10.87 -7.21
CA GLN A 421 2.87 11.95 -6.78
C GLN A 421 3.14 12.93 -7.93
N HIS A 422 3.47 12.39 -9.11
CA HIS A 422 3.82 13.18 -10.28
C HIS A 422 2.63 13.47 -11.22
N ALA A 423 1.42 12.99 -10.93
CA ALA A 423 0.28 13.03 -11.87
C ALA A 423 0.65 12.50 -13.27
N GLY A 424 1.51 11.48 -13.33
CA GLY A 424 2.08 10.91 -14.56
C GLY A 424 3.22 11.71 -15.22
N HIS A 425 3.49 12.94 -14.78
CA HIS A 425 4.58 13.78 -15.28
C HIS A 425 5.91 13.47 -14.60
N PHE A 426 6.46 12.29 -14.89
CA PHE A 426 7.70 11.82 -14.27
C PHE A 426 8.91 12.72 -14.57
N PRO A 427 9.87 12.82 -13.63
CA PRO A 427 11.20 13.35 -13.92
C PRO A 427 11.84 12.60 -15.10
N LEU A 428 12.67 13.31 -15.88
CA LEU A 428 13.24 12.78 -17.12
C LEU A 428 13.88 11.40 -16.94
N TRP A 429 14.68 11.21 -15.88
CA TRP A 429 15.39 9.95 -15.64
C TRP A 429 14.45 8.75 -15.42
N LEU A 430 13.25 8.99 -14.88
CA LEU A 430 12.26 7.99 -14.51
C LEU A 430 11.22 7.74 -15.62
N ALA A 431 10.94 8.73 -16.46
CA ALA A 431 9.92 8.63 -17.50
C ALA A 431 10.18 7.44 -18.45
N PRO A 432 9.18 6.57 -18.71
CA PRO A 432 9.40 5.37 -19.53
C PRO A 432 9.77 5.71 -20.98
N LEU A 433 9.14 6.73 -21.53
CA LEU A 433 9.50 7.38 -22.79
C LEU A 433 9.92 8.81 -22.48
N GLN A 434 11.20 9.14 -22.70
CA GLN A 434 11.77 10.42 -22.28
C GLN A 434 11.62 11.49 -23.34
N VAL A 435 11.82 11.11 -24.61
CA VAL A 435 11.80 12.03 -25.75
C VAL A 435 11.00 11.42 -26.89
N VAL A 436 10.13 12.21 -27.51
CA VAL A 436 9.56 11.87 -28.82
C VAL A 436 10.02 12.87 -29.86
N VAL A 437 10.47 12.36 -31.01
CA VAL A 437 10.86 13.15 -32.17
C VAL A 437 9.78 13.05 -33.23
N ALA A 438 8.97 14.10 -33.38
CA ALA A 438 7.84 14.15 -34.30
C ALA A 438 8.16 15.02 -35.52
N THR A 439 8.00 14.46 -36.72
CA THR A 439 8.22 15.22 -37.97
C THR A 439 6.97 16.00 -38.38
N ILE A 440 7.19 17.24 -38.84
CA ILE A 440 6.15 18.12 -39.43
C ILE A 440 5.94 17.76 -40.90
N VAL A 441 7.01 17.35 -41.59
CA VAL A 441 7.03 16.94 -43.00
C VAL A 441 7.88 15.68 -43.16
N SER A 442 7.52 14.83 -44.12
CA SER A 442 8.24 13.57 -44.41
C SER A 442 9.70 13.77 -44.81
N ASP A 443 10.03 14.93 -45.38
CA ASP A 443 11.41 15.25 -45.80
C ASP A 443 12.38 15.36 -44.60
N ALA A 444 11.85 15.52 -43.38
CA ALA A 444 12.63 15.54 -42.14
C ALA A 444 12.80 14.15 -41.50
N ASP A 445 12.22 13.08 -42.08
CA ASP A 445 12.20 11.75 -41.46
C ASP A 445 13.59 11.11 -41.34
N SER A 446 14.51 11.37 -42.27
CA SER A 446 15.90 10.90 -42.15
C SER A 446 16.60 11.55 -40.97
N TYR A 447 16.47 12.87 -40.84
CA TYR A 447 17.08 13.62 -39.73
C TYR A 447 16.46 13.24 -38.38
N ALA A 448 15.16 12.95 -38.33
CA ALA A 448 14.52 12.46 -37.11
C ALA A 448 15.14 11.15 -36.60
N ARG A 449 15.54 10.24 -37.51
CA ARG A 449 16.23 9.00 -37.17
C ARG A 449 17.65 9.25 -36.66
N GLU A 450 18.38 10.19 -37.27
CA GLU A 450 19.70 10.62 -36.78
C GLU A 450 19.61 11.19 -35.36
N VAL A 451 18.59 12.02 -35.08
CA VAL A 451 18.34 12.54 -33.72
C VAL A 451 18.05 11.40 -32.74
N LEU A 452 17.23 10.42 -33.13
CA LEU A 452 16.96 9.24 -32.29
C LEU A 452 18.22 8.42 -31.99
N GLU A 453 19.10 8.24 -32.97
CA GLU A 453 20.38 7.56 -32.79
C GLU A 453 21.27 8.34 -31.80
N ALA A 454 21.34 9.66 -31.93
CA ALA A 454 22.10 10.51 -31.01
C ALA A 454 21.55 10.46 -29.56
N LEU A 455 20.21 10.47 -29.40
CA LEU A 455 19.56 10.28 -28.10
C LEU A 455 19.91 8.92 -27.48
N SER A 456 19.83 7.85 -28.28
CA SER A 456 20.14 6.49 -27.82
C SER A 456 21.60 6.36 -27.43
N ALA A 457 22.52 6.93 -28.19
CA ALA A 457 23.96 6.96 -27.88
C ALA A 457 24.27 7.70 -26.57
N ALA A 458 23.44 8.69 -26.19
CA ALA A 458 23.53 9.39 -24.91
C ALA A 458 22.83 8.66 -23.75
N GLY A 459 22.25 7.48 -23.99
CA GLY A 459 21.53 6.69 -22.99
C GLY A 459 20.09 7.16 -22.72
N LEU A 460 19.52 7.97 -23.61
CA LEU A 460 18.13 8.42 -23.53
C LEU A 460 17.19 7.48 -24.29
N ARG A 461 15.99 7.29 -23.74
CA ARG A 461 14.89 6.53 -24.33
C ARG A 461 14.06 7.45 -25.22
N GLY A 462 14.31 7.40 -26.52
CA GLY A 462 13.59 8.14 -27.53
C GLY A 462 12.71 7.27 -28.43
N GLU A 463 11.70 7.86 -29.04
CA GLU A 463 10.95 7.28 -30.17
C GLU A 463 10.73 8.33 -31.26
N VAL A 464 10.50 7.88 -32.51
CA VAL A 464 10.15 8.76 -33.64
C VAL A 464 8.67 8.60 -34.01
N ASP A 465 8.00 9.72 -34.27
CA ASP A 465 6.63 9.76 -34.80
C ASP A 465 6.62 10.31 -36.22
N LEU A 466 6.73 9.39 -37.17
CA LEU A 466 6.76 9.65 -38.62
C LEU A 466 5.39 9.48 -39.29
N ARG A 467 4.31 9.33 -38.51
CA ARG A 467 2.95 9.16 -39.07
C ARG A 467 2.56 10.37 -39.90
N ASN A 468 1.77 10.18 -40.95
CA ASN A 468 1.25 11.28 -41.76
C ASN A 468 0.04 11.96 -41.08
N GLU A 469 0.31 12.57 -39.94
CA GLU A 469 -0.67 13.27 -39.10
C GLU A 469 -0.23 14.71 -38.86
N LYS A 470 -1.19 15.60 -38.58
CA LYS A 470 -0.88 17.00 -38.26
C LYS A 470 -0.01 17.08 -37.00
N ILE A 471 1.03 17.92 -37.01
CA ILE A 471 1.95 18.05 -35.85
C ILE A 471 1.21 18.35 -34.54
N ASN A 472 0.15 19.19 -34.57
CA ASN A 472 -0.65 19.48 -33.38
C ASN A 472 -1.33 18.25 -32.79
N TYR A 473 -1.74 17.29 -33.65
CA TYR A 473 -2.30 16.02 -33.20
C TYR A 473 -1.23 15.16 -32.52
N LYS A 474 -0.06 15.00 -33.17
CA LYS A 474 1.09 14.27 -32.58
C LYS A 474 1.49 14.85 -31.22
N VAL A 475 1.67 16.18 -31.13
CA VAL A 475 2.03 16.86 -29.88
C VAL A 475 0.99 16.64 -28.79
N ARG A 476 -0.31 16.73 -29.13
CA ARG A 476 -1.39 16.48 -28.18
C ARG A 476 -1.38 15.04 -27.67
N GLU A 477 -1.22 14.06 -28.57
CA GLU A 477 -1.17 12.63 -28.22
C GLU A 477 -0.02 12.35 -27.24
N HIS A 478 1.20 12.80 -27.56
CA HIS A 478 2.38 12.59 -26.70
C HIS A 478 2.34 13.40 -25.41
N SER A 479 1.69 14.56 -25.41
CA SER A 479 1.44 15.35 -24.19
C SER A 479 0.44 14.67 -23.26
N LEU A 480 -0.61 14.04 -23.80
CA LEU A 480 -1.55 13.21 -23.02
C LEU A 480 -0.84 11.96 -22.46
N ALA A 481 0.05 11.35 -23.22
CA ALA A 481 0.91 10.25 -22.78
C ALA A 481 2.02 10.68 -21.80
N LYS A 482 2.06 11.97 -21.42
CA LYS A 482 2.97 12.55 -20.43
C LYS A 482 4.46 12.42 -20.78
N VAL A 483 4.79 12.43 -22.08
CA VAL A 483 6.19 12.43 -22.53
C VAL A 483 6.87 13.75 -22.10
N PRO A 484 8.00 13.72 -21.38
CA PRO A 484 8.65 14.94 -20.88
C PRO A 484 9.10 15.90 -21.97
N VAL A 485 9.66 15.37 -23.07
CA VAL A 485 10.21 16.18 -24.17
C VAL A 485 9.61 15.75 -25.50
N ILE A 486 9.06 16.69 -26.25
CA ILE A 486 8.55 16.48 -27.61
C ILE A 486 9.33 17.41 -28.55
N LEU A 487 10.17 16.84 -29.40
CA LEU A 487 10.92 17.55 -30.42
C LEU A 487 10.11 17.57 -31.72
N ALA A 488 9.72 18.75 -32.20
CA ALA A 488 9.05 18.91 -33.48
C ALA A 488 10.06 19.32 -34.55
N LEU A 489 10.24 18.48 -35.58
CA LEU A 489 11.22 18.70 -36.64
C LEU A 489 10.56 19.14 -37.93
N GLY A 490 10.94 20.33 -38.40
CA GLY A 490 10.64 20.82 -39.74
C GLY A 490 11.90 20.89 -40.60
N MET A 491 11.84 21.66 -41.69
CA MET A 491 13.00 21.86 -42.58
C MET A 491 14.04 22.87 -42.05
N ARG A 492 13.73 23.58 -40.95
CA ARG A 492 14.59 24.63 -40.37
C ARG A 492 15.02 24.27 -38.97
#